data_AF-A0A641APK9-F1
#
_entry.id   AF-A0A641APK9-F1
#
_cell.length_a   1.000
_cell.length_b   1.000
_cell.length_c   1.000
_cell.angle_alpha   90.00
_cell.angle_beta   90.00
_cell.angle_gamma   90.00
#
_symmetry.space_group_name_H-M   'P 1'
#
loop_
_entity.id
_entity.type
_entity.pdbx_description
1 polymer ?
#
loop_
_entity_poly.entity_id
_entity_poly.type
_entity_poly.pdbx_seq_one_letter_code
_entity_poly.pdbx_strand_id
1 'polypeptide(L)'
;MTNAATALADLLATWNVEANMTAETTRGHSEVDPRDFWREQARAVELAHRVDSILRGMEAAGQQTKMFDASVVSWYEAVFTYTAPWKTLNSGGRRIVESARLENLQGLGLLLDQVGGIEISADERKSLMTVLEEAKLLVATDRSLSLESRRYIWSLIVEAQATLDEIDTFGDDPPRSILLELGGAMSLQADIAEGSGDVPTASRWRATRDQLVAGLAGGLGGQLALRAADGAQKAIESGLS
;
A
#
# COMPACT_ATOMS: atom_id res chain seq x y z
N MET A 1 6.51 -8.20 13.24
CA MET A 1 5.13 -7.71 13.04
C MET A 1 4.32 -8.81 12.37
N THR A 2 3.01 -8.87 12.57
CA THR A 2 2.15 -9.87 11.90
C THR A 2 1.77 -9.35 10.51
N ASN A 3 2.05 -10.09 9.44
CA ASN A 3 1.67 -9.69 8.09
C ASN A 3 0.13 -9.76 7.87
N ALA A 4 -0.35 -9.14 6.79
CA ALA A 4 -1.78 -9.04 6.50
C ALA A 4 -2.50 -10.39 6.38
N ALA A 5 -1.84 -11.42 5.81
CA ALA A 5 -2.45 -12.73 5.65
C ALA A 5 -2.64 -13.44 7.01
N THR A 6 -1.63 -13.41 7.88
CA THR A 6 -1.72 -13.95 9.24
C THR A 6 -2.75 -13.18 10.07
N ALA A 7 -2.73 -11.84 10.00
CA ALA A 7 -3.69 -11.01 10.73
C ALA A 7 -5.14 -11.26 10.27
N LEU A 8 -5.37 -11.45 8.97
CA LEU A 8 -6.68 -11.83 8.44
C LEU A 8 -7.10 -13.22 8.89
N ALA A 9 -6.19 -14.20 8.87
CA ALA A 9 -6.47 -15.56 9.33
C ALA A 9 -6.93 -15.58 10.79
N ASP A 10 -6.18 -14.89 11.66
CA ASP A 10 -6.49 -14.77 13.09
C ASP A 10 -7.85 -14.12 13.30
N LEU A 11 -8.13 -13.03 12.57
CA LEU A 11 -9.43 -12.34 12.65
C LEU A 11 -10.59 -13.25 12.21
N LEU A 12 -10.49 -13.86 11.02
CA LEU A 12 -11.54 -14.74 10.49
C LEU A 12 -11.77 -15.98 11.36
N ALA A 13 -10.73 -16.48 12.05
CA ALA A 13 -10.85 -17.60 12.98
C ALA A 13 -11.72 -17.26 14.20
N THR A 14 -11.76 -15.99 14.62
CA THR A 14 -12.64 -15.53 15.73
C THR A 14 -14.10 -15.39 15.34
N TRP A 15 -14.41 -15.36 14.04
CA TRP A 15 -15.77 -15.07 13.54
C TRP A 15 -16.66 -16.31 13.35
N ASN A 16 -16.33 -17.41 14.01
CA ASN A 16 -17.18 -18.60 14.00
C ASN A 16 -18.50 -18.30 14.75
N VAL A 17 -19.62 -18.42 14.06
CA VAL A 17 -20.94 -18.14 14.64
C VAL A 17 -21.39 -19.36 15.43
N GLU A 18 -21.46 -19.25 16.74
CA GLU A 18 -21.95 -20.33 17.60
C GLU A 18 -23.46 -20.56 17.42
N ALA A 19 -23.96 -21.68 17.95
CA ALA A 19 -25.38 -21.96 17.93
C ALA A 19 -26.15 -20.90 18.73
N ASN A 20 -27.27 -20.44 18.19
CA ASN A 20 -28.12 -19.37 18.74
C ASN A 20 -27.43 -18.00 18.85
N MET A 21 -26.39 -17.76 18.05
CA MET A 21 -25.82 -16.42 17.85
C MET A 21 -26.08 -15.92 16.43
N THR A 22 -25.90 -14.62 16.21
CA THR A 22 -25.90 -13.99 14.89
C THR A 22 -24.47 -13.61 14.52
N ALA A 23 -24.17 -13.45 13.23
CA ALA A 23 -22.84 -13.00 12.82
C ALA A 23 -22.51 -11.59 13.38
N GLU A 24 -23.52 -10.72 13.47
CA GLU A 24 -23.40 -9.39 14.08
C GLU A 24 -22.97 -9.48 15.55
N THR A 25 -23.58 -10.34 16.37
CA THR A 25 -23.22 -10.48 17.78
C THR A 25 -21.87 -11.18 17.98
N THR A 26 -21.56 -12.20 17.18
CA THR A 26 -20.24 -12.88 17.20
C THR A 26 -19.10 -11.90 16.93
N ARG A 27 -19.31 -10.90 16.07
CA ARG A 27 -18.30 -9.87 15.75
C ARG A 27 -18.30 -8.70 16.74
N GLY A 28 -19.00 -8.81 17.87
CA GLY A 28 -18.96 -7.82 18.93
C GLY A 28 -19.74 -6.53 18.64
N HIS A 29 -20.73 -6.56 17.74
CA HIS A 29 -21.61 -5.41 17.57
C HIS A 29 -22.33 -5.07 18.87
N SER A 30 -22.13 -3.84 19.34
CA SER A 30 -22.80 -3.26 20.50
C SER A 30 -23.68 -2.11 20.06
N GLU A 31 -24.93 -2.08 20.53
CA GLU A 31 -25.84 -0.96 20.28
C GLU A 31 -25.38 0.34 20.97
N VAL A 32 -24.49 0.24 21.97
CA VAL A 32 -24.04 1.37 22.79
C VAL A 32 -22.85 2.11 22.18
N ASP A 33 -21.92 1.41 21.52
CA ASP A 33 -20.86 2.04 20.70
C ASP A 33 -20.62 1.21 19.42
N PRO A 34 -21.38 1.47 18.35
CA PRO A 34 -21.25 0.71 17.10
C PRO A 34 -19.98 1.04 16.32
N ARG A 35 -19.22 2.07 16.71
CA ARG A 35 -18.07 2.55 15.92
C ARG A 35 -16.93 1.54 15.91
N ASP A 36 -16.64 0.92 17.04
CA ASP A 36 -15.55 -0.04 17.13
C ASP A 36 -15.83 -1.30 16.32
N PHE A 37 -17.10 -1.74 16.28
CA PHE A 37 -17.55 -2.80 15.36
C PHE A 37 -17.26 -2.43 13.90
N TRP A 38 -17.67 -1.24 13.45
CA TRP A 38 -17.46 -0.82 12.06
C TRP A 38 -16.00 -0.58 11.73
N ARG A 39 -15.18 -0.15 12.69
CA ARG A 39 -13.72 -0.05 12.55
C ARG A 39 -13.08 -1.41 12.35
N GLU A 40 -13.45 -2.41 13.14
CA GLU A 40 -12.93 -3.77 12.99
C GLU A 40 -13.39 -4.40 11.66
N GLN A 41 -14.63 -4.14 11.26
CA GLN A 41 -15.13 -4.58 9.96
C GLN A 41 -14.40 -3.90 8.79
N ALA A 42 -14.09 -2.60 8.89
CA ALA A 42 -13.28 -1.89 7.90
C ALA A 42 -11.85 -2.45 7.82
N ARG A 43 -11.25 -2.72 8.98
CA ARG A 43 -9.93 -3.38 9.09
C ARG A 43 -9.92 -4.75 8.41
N ALA A 44 -10.98 -5.55 8.58
CA ALA A 44 -11.09 -6.84 7.91
C ALA A 44 -11.12 -6.72 6.38
N VAL A 45 -11.84 -5.72 5.85
CA VAL A 45 -11.89 -5.41 4.41
C VAL A 45 -10.52 -5.00 3.91
N GLU A 46 -9.84 -4.12 4.64
CA GLU A 46 -8.48 -3.67 4.33
C GLU A 46 -7.50 -4.84 4.28
N LEU A 47 -7.51 -5.72 5.29
CA LEU A 47 -6.65 -6.90 5.35
C LEU A 47 -6.88 -7.85 4.15
N ALA A 48 -8.15 -8.15 3.83
CA ALA A 48 -8.48 -8.98 2.66
C ALA A 48 -8.05 -8.33 1.34
N HIS A 49 -8.26 -7.03 1.19
CA HIS A 49 -7.82 -6.28 0.03
C HIS A 49 -6.29 -6.26 -0.14
N ARG A 50 -5.57 -6.12 0.98
CA ARG A 50 -4.11 -6.15 1.02
C ARG A 50 -3.58 -7.52 0.61
N VAL A 51 -4.18 -8.61 1.09
CA VAL A 51 -3.82 -9.98 0.67
C VAL A 51 -4.05 -10.19 -0.84
N ASP A 52 -5.19 -9.77 -1.39
CA ASP A 52 -5.46 -9.84 -2.84
C ASP A 52 -4.43 -9.03 -3.65
N SER A 53 -4.13 -7.80 -3.21
CA SER A 53 -3.13 -6.94 -3.85
C SER A 53 -1.73 -7.56 -3.85
N ILE A 54 -1.32 -8.18 -2.73
CA ILE A 54 -0.03 -8.89 -2.63
C ILE A 54 0.00 -10.07 -3.61
N LEU A 55 -1.06 -10.88 -3.68
CA LEU A 55 -1.13 -12.01 -4.62
C LEU A 55 -1.07 -11.55 -6.08
N ARG A 56 -1.71 -10.43 -6.44
CA ARG A 56 -1.58 -9.81 -7.77
C ARG A 56 -0.15 -9.32 -8.03
N GLY A 57 0.50 -8.75 -7.04
CA GLY A 57 1.91 -8.35 -7.11
C GLY A 57 2.83 -9.54 -7.38
N MET A 58 2.61 -10.66 -6.67
CA MET A 58 3.33 -11.91 -6.88
C MET A 58 3.09 -12.48 -8.28
N GLU A 59 1.86 -12.45 -8.78
CA GLU A 59 1.52 -12.88 -10.14
C GLU A 59 2.22 -12.03 -11.20
N ALA A 60 2.22 -10.70 -11.03
CA ALA A 60 2.92 -9.77 -11.92
C ALA A 60 4.44 -9.99 -11.91
N ALA A 61 5.00 -10.48 -10.79
CA ALA A 61 6.39 -10.91 -10.68
C ALA A 61 6.67 -12.31 -11.26
N GLY A 62 5.67 -12.96 -11.86
CA GLY A 62 5.79 -14.28 -12.49
C GLY A 62 5.68 -15.46 -11.51
N GLN A 63 5.27 -15.22 -10.26
CA GLN A 63 5.04 -16.30 -9.29
C GLN A 63 3.68 -16.98 -9.53
N GLN A 64 3.59 -18.27 -9.24
CA GLN A 64 2.36 -19.05 -9.42
C GLN A 64 1.39 -18.81 -8.24
N THR A 65 0.36 -18.00 -8.45
CA THR A 65 -0.62 -17.61 -7.42
C THR A 65 -2.01 -18.19 -7.62
N LYS A 66 -2.30 -18.78 -8.79
CA LYS A 66 -3.64 -19.32 -9.16
C LYS A 66 -4.26 -20.29 -8.15
N MET A 67 -3.44 -20.97 -7.35
CA MET A 67 -3.94 -21.85 -6.28
C MET A 67 -4.73 -21.11 -5.19
N PHE A 68 -4.57 -19.78 -5.09
CA PHE A 68 -5.25 -18.93 -4.13
C PHE A 68 -6.56 -18.33 -4.63
N ASP A 69 -6.87 -18.33 -5.93
CA ASP A 69 -8.04 -17.64 -6.51
C ASP A 69 -9.35 -17.99 -5.80
N ALA A 70 -9.62 -19.30 -5.63
CA ALA A 70 -10.81 -19.76 -4.93
C ALA A 70 -10.79 -19.40 -3.43
N SER A 71 -9.60 -19.31 -2.83
CA SER A 71 -9.47 -18.91 -1.42
C SER A 71 -9.74 -17.42 -1.26
N VAL A 72 -9.26 -16.57 -2.17
CA VAL A 72 -9.51 -15.12 -2.17
C VAL A 72 -11.00 -14.83 -2.18
N VAL A 73 -11.76 -15.50 -3.05
CA VAL A 73 -13.23 -15.38 -3.09
C VAL A 73 -13.86 -15.75 -1.74
N SER A 74 -13.49 -16.92 -1.18
CA SER A 74 -14.02 -17.33 0.13
C SER A 74 -13.65 -16.37 1.26
N TRP A 75 -12.47 -15.74 1.24
CA TRP A 75 -12.08 -14.75 2.25
C TRP A 75 -12.93 -13.49 2.15
N TYR A 76 -13.21 -12.99 0.95
CA TYR A 76 -14.12 -11.86 0.77
C TYR A 76 -15.56 -12.20 1.16
N GLU A 77 -16.05 -13.38 0.78
CA GLU A 77 -17.37 -13.87 1.22
C GLU A 77 -17.46 -13.92 2.74
N ALA A 78 -16.37 -14.28 3.41
CA ALA A 78 -16.29 -14.28 4.86
C ALA A 78 -16.33 -12.87 5.46
N VAL A 79 -15.51 -11.96 4.91
CA VAL A 79 -15.48 -10.54 5.30
C VAL A 79 -16.86 -9.94 5.23
N PHE A 80 -17.57 -10.10 4.13
CA PHE A 80 -18.89 -9.54 3.93
C PHE A 80 -20.03 -10.39 4.51
N THR A 81 -19.72 -11.52 5.14
CA THR A 81 -20.72 -12.47 5.65
C THR A 81 -21.70 -12.88 4.54
N TYR A 82 -21.23 -13.01 3.31
CA TYR A 82 -22.08 -13.25 2.13
C TYR A 82 -22.94 -14.51 2.28
N THR A 83 -22.36 -15.54 2.89
CA THR A 83 -23.02 -16.84 2.98
C THR A 83 -23.96 -16.94 4.18
N ALA A 84 -23.88 -16.05 5.19
CA ALA A 84 -24.67 -16.12 6.42
C ALA A 84 -25.45 -14.81 6.70
N PRO A 85 -26.72 -14.89 7.11
CA PRO A 85 -27.49 -13.69 7.45
C PRO A 85 -26.92 -12.99 8.70
N TRP A 86 -26.70 -11.67 8.60
CA TRP A 86 -26.12 -10.88 9.69
C TRP A 86 -26.89 -10.94 11.01
N LYS A 87 -28.22 -10.93 10.95
CA LYS A 87 -29.12 -10.76 12.11
C LYS A 87 -29.99 -11.97 12.42
N THR A 88 -29.89 -13.05 11.64
CA THR A 88 -30.71 -14.25 11.88
C THR A 88 -29.95 -15.20 12.76
N LEU A 89 -30.62 -15.70 13.81
CA LEU A 89 -30.07 -16.71 14.70
C LEU A 89 -29.75 -17.98 13.93
N ASN A 90 -28.55 -18.48 14.14
CA ASN A 90 -28.13 -19.73 13.53
C ASN A 90 -28.39 -20.91 14.47
N SER A 91 -29.20 -21.87 14.07
CA SER A 91 -29.57 -23.00 14.94
C SER A 91 -28.46 -24.04 15.13
N GLY A 92 -27.51 -24.16 14.20
CA GLY A 92 -26.54 -25.27 14.16
C GLY A 92 -25.09 -24.91 14.44
N GLY A 93 -24.78 -23.64 14.73
CA GLY A 93 -23.40 -23.14 14.62
C GLY A 93 -22.93 -23.15 13.15
N ARG A 94 -22.08 -22.21 12.78
CA ARG A 94 -21.62 -22.08 11.39
C ARG A 94 -20.25 -21.44 11.36
N ARG A 95 -19.34 -22.14 10.69
CA ARG A 95 -18.07 -21.55 10.28
C ARG A 95 -18.30 -20.63 9.10
N ILE A 96 -17.81 -19.40 9.20
CA ILE A 96 -17.88 -18.44 8.11
C ILE A 96 -16.84 -18.80 7.03
N VAL A 97 -15.74 -19.46 7.42
CA VAL A 97 -14.66 -19.91 6.53
C VAL A 97 -14.30 -21.36 6.82
N GLU A 98 -14.06 -22.15 5.79
CA GLU A 98 -13.55 -23.51 5.92
C GLU A 98 -12.12 -23.53 6.47
N SER A 99 -11.77 -24.50 7.32
CA SER A 99 -10.45 -24.57 7.96
C SER A 99 -9.29 -24.58 6.95
N ALA A 100 -9.44 -25.31 5.83
CA ALA A 100 -8.43 -25.34 4.77
C ALA A 100 -8.15 -23.94 4.17
N ARG A 101 -9.15 -23.05 4.14
CA ARG A 101 -8.98 -21.67 3.64
C ARG A 101 -8.27 -20.78 4.64
N LEU A 102 -8.44 -21.02 5.95
CA LEU A 102 -7.67 -20.35 7.00
C LEU A 102 -6.22 -20.84 7.01
N GLU A 103 -6.01 -22.14 6.88
CA GLU A 103 -4.67 -22.74 6.75
C GLU A 103 -3.93 -22.20 5.52
N ASN A 104 -4.63 -21.97 4.40
CA ASN A 104 -4.04 -21.30 3.23
C ASN A 104 -3.60 -19.86 3.52
N LEU A 105 -4.37 -19.08 4.30
CA LEU A 105 -3.94 -17.74 4.73
C LEU A 105 -2.71 -17.79 5.63
N GLN A 106 -2.69 -18.72 6.59
CA GLN A 106 -1.55 -18.90 7.47
C GLN A 106 -0.30 -19.34 6.70
N GLY A 107 -0.44 -20.27 5.75
CA GLY A 107 0.64 -20.69 4.86
C GLY A 107 1.14 -19.55 3.97
N LEU A 108 0.24 -18.73 3.44
CA LEU A 108 0.61 -17.51 2.73
C LEU A 108 1.34 -16.54 3.65
N GLY A 109 0.88 -16.35 4.89
CA GLY A 109 1.55 -15.53 5.89
C GLY A 109 2.99 -15.97 6.13
N LEU A 110 3.24 -17.27 6.31
CA LEU A 110 4.60 -17.81 6.44
C LEU A 110 5.46 -17.55 5.20
N LEU A 111 4.88 -17.67 4.00
CA LEU A 111 5.58 -17.38 2.75
C LEU A 111 5.94 -15.89 2.66
N LEU A 112 5.02 -14.98 3.03
CA LEU A 112 5.27 -13.54 3.04
C LEU A 112 6.34 -13.16 4.05
N ASP A 113 6.34 -13.79 5.23
CA ASP A 113 7.39 -13.60 6.23
C ASP A 113 8.77 -14.09 5.73
N GLN A 114 8.81 -15.13 4.88
CA GLN A 114 10.05 -15.65 4.28
C GLN A 114 10.56 -14.80 3.11
N VAL A 115 9.65 -14.31 2.27
CA VAL A 115 9.99 -13.40 1.16
C VAL A 115 10.47 -12.05 1.71
N GLY A 116 10.07 -11.73 2.95
CA GLY A 116 10.24 -10.43 3.56
C GLY A 116 9.27 -9.45 2.91
N GLY A 117 8.57 -8.66 3.70
CA GLY A 117 8.12 -7.36 3.19
C GLY A 117 9.35 -6.65 2.62
N ILE A 118 9.17 -5.75 1.66
CA ILE A 118 10.23 -4.80 1.35
C ILE A 118 10.34 -3.90 2.57
N GLU A 119 11.13 -4.31 3.56
CA GLU A 119 11.41 -3.51 4.74
C GLU A 119 12.16 -2.27 4.27
N ILE A 120 11.56 -1.11 4.46
CA ILE A 120 12.22 0.16 4.22
C ILE A 120 13.11 0.41 5.42
N SER A 121 14.43 0.29 5.25
CA SER A 121 15.38 0.59 6.31
C SER A 121 15.26 2.05 6.76
N ALA A 122 15.71 2.36 7.98
CA ALA A 122 15.70 3.73 8.50
C ALA A 122 16.44 4.73 7.59
N ASP A 123 17.52 4.29 6.94
CA ASP A 123 18.26 5.09 5.98
C ASP A 123 17.49 5.31 4.67
N GLU A 124 16.81 4.27 4.15
CA GLU A 124 15.93 4.39 2.97
C GLU A 124 14.74 5.31 3.27
N ARG A 125 14.13 5.19 4.45
CA ARG A 125 13.04 6.09 4.89
C ARG A 125 13.52 7.53 4.96
N LYS A 126 14.70 7.78 5.53
CA LYS A 126 15.30 9.12 5.58
C LYS A 126 15.59 9.67 4.17
N SER A 127 16.08 8.82 3.27
CA SER A 127 16.31 9.16 1.86
C SER A 127 15.00 9.54 1.17
N LEU A 128 13.96 8.72 1.31
CA LEU A 128 12.63 8.99 0.74
C LEU A 128 12.04 10.29 1.29
N MET A 129 12.15 10.54 2.60
CA MET A 129 11.70 11.81 3.19
C MET A 129 12.44 13.02 2.63
N THR A 130 13.72 12.87 2.31
CA THR A 130 14.51 13.95 1.68
C THR A 130 13.99 14.23 0.27
N VAL A 131 13.75 13.19 -0.53
CA VAL A 131 13.18 13.30 -1.88
C VAL A 131 11.77 13.92 -1.84
N LEU A 132 10.95 13.60 -0.85
CA LEU A 132 9.62 14.20 -0.68
C LEU A 132 9.69 15.71 -0.36
N GLU A 133 10.67 16.15 0.44
CA GLU A 133 10.91 17.58 0.67
C GLU A 133 11.40 18.30 -0.60
N GLU A 134 12.24 17.66 -1.41
CA GLU A 134 12.63 18.18 -2.73
C GLU A 134 11.43 18.29 -3.67
N ALA A 135 10.53 17.30 -3.68
CA ALA A 135 9.30 17.34 -4.45
C ALA A 135 8.39 18.51 -3.99
N LYS A 136 8.27 18.78 -2.68
CA LYS A 136 7.53 19.96 -2.18
C LYS A 136 8.12 21.26 -2.71
N LEU A 137 9.44 21.40 -2.66
CA LEU A 137 10.13 22.58 -3.16
C LEU A 137 9.89 22.76 -4.67
N LEU A 138 9.93 21.67 -5.43
CA LEU A 138 9.65 21.69 -6.86
C LEU A 138 8.21 22.14 -7.15
N VAL A 139 7.21 21.58 -6.46
CA VAL A 139 5.80 21.99 -6.56
C VAL A 139 5.59 23.47 -6.20
N ALA A 140 6.31 23.96 -5.19
CA ALA A 140 6.21 25.35 -4.73
C ALA A 140 6.87 26.36 -5.67
N THR A 141 7.96 25.96 -6.33
CA THR A 141 8.75 26.84 -7.20
C THR A 141 8.35 26.78 -8.67
N ASP A 142 7.74 25.68 -9.12
CA ASP A 142 7.23 25.53 -10.47
C ASP A 142 5.96 26.37 -10.69
N ARG A 143 6.12 27.46 -11.45
CA ARG A 143 5.04 28.39 -11.81
C ARG A 143 4.21 27.91 -13.00
N SER A 144 4.66 26.88 -13.72
CA SER A 144 3.94 26.33 -14.87
C SER A 144 2.78 25.42 -14.43
N LEU A 145 2.82 24.90 -13.21
CA LEU A 145 1.76 24.06 -12.64
C LEU A 145 0.41 24.78 -12.58
N SER A 146 -0.63 24.10 -13.09
CA SER A 146 -2.01 24.47 -12.81
C SER A 146 -2.29 24.38 -11.30
N LEU A 147 -3.27 25.15 -10.81
CA LEU A 147 -3.67 25.10 -9.39
C LEU A 147 -4.15 23.69 -8.99
N GLU A 148 -4.83 22.99 -9.90
CA GLU A 148 -5.33 21.64 -9.68
C GLU A 148 -4.18 20.63 -9.58
N SER A 149 -3.26 20.65 -10.54
CA SER A 149 -2.06 19.79 -10.52
C SER A 149 -1.22 20.03 -9.28
N ARG A 150 -1.04 21.31 -8.88
CA ARG A 150 -0.33 21.67 -7.65
C ARG A 150 -0.98 21.06 -6.42
N ARG A 151 -2.31 21.16 -6.29
CA ARG A 151 -3.05 20.60 -5.13
C ARG A 151 -2.96 19.08 -5.09
N TYR A 152 -3.13 18.43 -6.23
CA TYR A 152 -3.08 16.98 -6.34
C TYR A 152 -1.69 16.42 -6.00
N ILE A 153 -0.63 16.95 -6.60
CA ILE A 153 0.74 16.50 -6.28
C ILE A 153 1.07 16.79 -4.82
N TRP A 154 0.64 17.94 -4.29
CA TRP A 154 0.84 18.26 -2.88
C TRP A 154 0.12 17.29 -1.94
N SER A 155 -1.11 16.87 -2.25
CA SER A 155 -1.82 15.88 -1.43
C SER A 155 -1.11 14.53 -1.45
N LEU A 156 -0.63 14.08 -2.62
CA LEU A 156 0.16 12.84 -2.72
C LEU A 156 1.45 12.90 -1.89
N ILE A 157 2.14 14.04 -1.88
CA ILE A 157 3.36 14.20 -1.07
C ILE A 157 3.02 14.13 0.42
N VAL A 158 1.98 14.83 0.88
CA VAL A 158 1.58 14.83 2.29
C VAL A 158 1.15 13.43 2.73
N GLU A 159 0.39 12.72 1.88
CA GLU A 159 -0.05 11.36 2.14
C GLU A 159 1.14 10.40 2.20
N ALA A 160 2.07 10.46 1.23
CA ALA A 160 3.28 9.65 1.23
C ALA A 160 4.14 9.87 2.48
N GLN A 161 4.24 11.11 2.98
CA GLN A 161 4.94 11.41 4.23
C GLN A 161 4.24 10.80 5.43
N ALA A 162 2.92 11.00 5.55
CA ALA A 162 2.14 10.40 6.63
C ALA A 162 2.31 8.88 6.65
N THR A 163 2.25 8.25 5.47
CA THR A 163 2.44 6.82 5.33
C THR A 163 3.84 6.35 5.71
N LEU A 164 4.90 7.07 5.31
CA LEU A 164 6.26 6.76 5.73
C LEU A 164 6.46 6.95 7.24
N ASP A 165 5.76 7.89 7.86
CA ASP A 165 5.79 8.09 9.31
C ASP A 165 5.03 7.01 10.08
N GLU A 166 4.05 6.41 9.43
CA GLU A 166 3.17 5.37 9.95
C GLU A 166 3.72 3.94 9.77
N ILE A 167 4.79 3.74 8.97
CA ILE A 167 5.43 2.43 8.73
C ILE A 167 5.70 1.68 10.04
N ASP A 168 6.30 2.36 11.02
CA ASP A 168 6.69 1.74 12.30
C ASP A 168 5.45 1.30 13.12
N THR A 169 4.27 1.86 12.84
CA THR A 169 3.03 1.64 13.59
C THR A 169 2.10 0.64 12.89
N PHE A 170 1.99 0.71 11.56
CA PHE A 170 0.99 -0.02 10.76
C PHE A 170 1.59 -0.99 9.71
N GLY A 171 2.92 -1.03 9.58
CA GLY A 171 3.66 -1.91 8.66
C GLY A 171 3.79 -1.41 7.22
N ASP A 172 4.45 -2.20 6.37
CA ASP A 172 5.18 -1.72 5.17
C ASP A 172 4.40 -1.51 3.86
N ASP A 173 3.11 -1.87 3.71
CA ASP A 173 2.47 -1.82 2.37
C ASP A 173 2.01 -0.45 1.86
N PRO A 174 1.46 0.47 2.67
CA PRO A 174 0.85 1.67 2.09
C PRO A 174 1.81 2.65 1.37
N PRO A 175 3.13 2.75 1.66
CA PRO A 175 3.97 3.77 1.02
C PRO A 175 4.13 3.54 -0.48
N ARG A 176 4.11 2.28 -0.94
CA ARG A 176 4.51 1.97 -2.30
C ARG A 176 3.51 2.47 -3.34
N SER A 177 2.20 2.29 -3.11
CA SER A 177 1.17 2.74 -4.04
C SER A 177 1.18 4.26 -4.19
N ILE A 178 1.21 4.99 -3.07
CA ILE A 178 1.19 6.45 -3.06
C ILE A 178 2.48 7.03 -3.66
N LEU A 179 3.64 6.42 -3.39
CA LEU A 179 4.92 6.84 -3.99
C LEU A 179 4.96 6.54 -5.50
N LEU A 180 4.36 5.44 -5.98
CA LEU A 180 4.24 5.16 -7.41
C LEU A 180 3.27 6.13 -8.11
N GLU A 181 2.15 6.44 -7.49
CA GLU A 181 1.19 7.43 -8.00
C GLU A 181 1.84 8.82 -8.09
N LEU A 182 2.57 9.23 -7.05
CA LEU A 182 3.38 10.44 -7.05
C LEU A 182 4.41 10.42 -8.19
N GLY A 183 5.16 9.33 -8.34
CA GLY A 183 6.12 9.17 -9.44
C GLY A 183 5.47 9.31 -10.83
N GLY A 184 4.27 8.76 -11.02
CA GLY A 184 3.47 8.92 -12.24
C GLY A 184 3.08 10.38 -12.49
N ALA A 185 2.57 11.06 -11.46
CA ALA A 185 2.21 12.48 -11.55
C ALA A 185 3.42 13.37 -11.88
N MET A 186 4.59 13.08 -11.29
CA MET A 186 5.85 13.78 -11.57
C MET A 186 6.32 13.56 -13.02
N SER A 187 6.18 12.33 -13.53
CA SER A 187 6.51 12.03 -14.93
C SER A 187 5.62 12.82 -15.90
N LEU A 188 4.32 12.92 -15.62
CA LEU A 188 3.41 13.72 -16.42
C LEU A 188 3.81 15.21 -16.44
N GLN A 189 4.20 15.78 -15.30
CA GLN A 189 4.67 17.18 -15.26
C GLN A 189 5.98 17.37 -16.00
N ALA A 190 6.89 16.39 -15.95
CA ALA A 190 8.10 16.44 -16.74
C ALA A 190 7.81 16.53 -18.24
N ASP A 191 6.86 15.72 -18.72
CA ASP A 191 6.50 15.68 -20.15
C ASP A 191 5.78 16.97 -20.59
N ILE A 192 4.95 17.55 -19.72
CA ILE A 192 4.32 18.86 -19.96
C ILE A 192 5.40 19.97 -20.05
N ALA A 193 6.34 20.01 -19.11
CA ALA A 193 7.41 20.99 -19.09
C ALA A 193 8.29 20.88 -20.35
N GLU A 194 8.66 19.66 -20.75
CA GLU A 194 9.42 19.40 -21.97
C GLU A 194 8.64 19.83 -23.22
N GLY A 195 7.35 19.49 -23.30
CA GLY A 195 6.46 19.92 -24.39
C GLY A 195 6.32 21.44 -24.52
N SER A 196 6.54 22.18 -23.43
CA SER A 196 6.57 23.65 -23.41
C SER A 196 7.96 24.26 -23.69
N GLY A 197 8.99 23.44 -23.86
CA GLY A 197 10.38 23.86 -24.06
C GLY A 197 11.17 24.16 -22.78
N ASP A 198 10.59 23.95 -21.59
CA ASP A 198 11.26 24.12 -20.30
C ASP A 198 12.02 22.84 -19.89
N VAL A 199 13.09 22.56 -20.63
CA VAL A 199 13.96 21.39 -20.42
C VAL A 199 14.56 21.33 -19.00
N PRO A 200 15.01 22.44 -18.37
CA PRO A 200 15.49 22.41 -17.00
C PRO A 200 14.42 21.94 -16.00
N THR A 201 13.19 22.45 -16.08
CA THR A 201 12.11 22.03 -15.19
C THR A 201 11.73 20.56 -15.42
N ALA A 202 11.64 20.12 -16.68
CA ALA A 202 11.39 18.72 -17.02
C ALA A 202 12.45 17.77 -16.41
N SER A 203 13.72 18.16 -16.50
CA SER A 203 14.83 17.37 -15.95
C SER A 203 14.76 17.25 -14.43
N ARG A 204 14.38 18.33 -13.72
CA ARG A 204 14.20 18.28 -12.26
C ARG A 204 13.07 17.35 -11.84
N TRP A 205 11.92 17.39 -12.53
CA TRP A 205 10.82 16.46 -12.27
C TRP A 205 11.23 15.01 -12.47
N ARG A 206 11.97 14.69 -13.54
CA ARG A 206 12.48 13.34 -13.81
C ARG A 206 13.49 12.89 -12.76
N ALA A 207 14.42 13.75 -12.39
CA ALA A 207 15.43 13.44 -11.38
C ALA A 207 14.79 13.09 -10.03
N THR A 208 13.87 13.92 -9.54
CA THR A 208 13.19 13.66 -8.26
C THR A 208 12.29 12.43 -8.33
N ARG A 209 11.59 12.19 -9.46
CA ARG A 209 10.87 10.92 -9.71
C ARG A 209 11.80 9.72 -9.62
N ASP A 210 12.97 9.78 -10.27
CA ASP A 210 13.90 8.65 -10.34
C ASP A 210 14.49 8.33 -8.97
N GLN A 211 14.79 9.34 -8.16
CA GLN A 211 15.20 9.14 -6.78
C GLN A 211 14.08 8.50 -5.94
N LEU A 212 12.82 8.90 -6.15
CA LEU A 212 11.65 8.33 -5.48
C LEU A 212 11.49 6.83 -5.81
N VAL A 213 11.53 6.49 -7.11
CA VAL A 213 11.40 5.11 -7.60
C VAL A 213 12.61 4.26 -7.19
N ALA A 214 13.81 4.84 -7.19
CA ALA A 214 15.01 4.17 -6.71
C ALA A 214 14.93 3.84 -5.21
N GLY A 215 14.38 4.75 -4.40
CA GLY A 215 14.15 4.51 -2.97
C GLY A 215 13.15 3.38 -2.70
N LEU A 216 12.17 3.18 -3.59
CA LEU A 216 11.22 2.06 -3.51
C LEU A 216 11.82 0.70 -3.90
N ALA A 217 12.87 0.68 -4.72
CA ALA A 217 13.41 -0.57 -5.25
C ALA A 217 14.18 -1.38 -4.19
N GLY A 218 14.68 -0.72 -3.13
CA GLY A 218 15.46 -1.36 -2.06
C GLY A 218 16.81 -1.93 -2.54
N GLY A 219 17.85 -1.80 -1.71
CA GLY A 219 19.13 -2.49 -1.94
C GLY A 219 20.05 -1.92 -3.05
N LEU A 220 21.00 -2.73 -3.51
CA LEU A 220 22.12 -2.33 -4.40
C LEU A 220 21.68 -1.60 -5.69
N GLY A 221 20.49 -1.89 -6.21
CA GLY A 221 19.92 -1.21 -7.39
C GLY A 221 19.57 0.26 -7.13
N GLY A 222 19.03 0.58 -5.95
CA GLY A 222 18.68 1.94 -5.56
C GLY A 222 19.91 2.84 -5.39
N GLN A 223 20.99 2.31 -4.80
CA GLN A 223 22.23 3.08 -4.63
C GLN A 223 22.92 3.43 -5.96
N LEU A 224 22.83 2.55 -6.97
CA LEU A 224 23.36 2.82 -8.30
C LEU A 224 22.52 3.86 -9.04
N ALA A 225 21.18 3.78 -8.93
CA ALA A 225 20.27 4.75 -9.52
C ALA A 225 20.42 6.14 -8.88
N LEU A 226 20.56 6.22 -7.55
CA LEU A 226 20.82 7.48 -6.83
C LEU A 226 22.13 8.14 -7.28
N ARG A 227 23.20 7.36 -7.44
CA ARG A 227 24.49 7.90 -7.95
C ARG A 227 24.39 8.39 -9.40
N ALA A 228 23.57 7.74 -10.23
CA ALA A 228 23.33 8.19 -11.59
C ALA A 228 22.51 9.48 -11.62
N ALA A 229 21.49 9.60 -10.78
CA ALA A 229 20.68 10.82 -10.64
C ALA A 229 21.51 12.01 -10.15
N ASP A 230 22.34 11.82 -9.11
CA ASP A 230 23.28 12.83 -8.61
C ASP A 230 24.27 13.29 -9.68
N GLY A 231 24.76 12.36 -10.51
CA GLY A 231 25.63 12.66 -11.63
C GLY A 231 24.94 13.53 -12.69
N ALA A 232 23.69 13.22 -13.02
CA ALA A 232 22.89 13.99 -13.98
C ALA A 232 22.60 15.40 -13.47
N GLN A 233 22.25 15.56 -12.19
CA GLN A 233 21.98 16.88 -11.60
C GLN A 233 23.23 17.77 -11.60
N LYS A 234 24.39 17.24 -11.21
CA LYS A 234 25.66 17.99 -11.26
C LYS A 234 26.04 18.40 -12.68
N ALA A 235 25.77 17.55 -13.67
CA ALA A 235 26.02 17.87 -15.07
C ALA A 235 25.15 19.05 -15.53
N ILE A 236 23.87 19.09 -15.15
CA ILE A 236 22.96 20.20 -15.45
C ILE A 236 23.45 21.50 -14.80
N GLU A 237 23.82 21.47 -13.52
CA GLU A 237 24.32 22.64 -12.80
C GLU A 237 25.61 23.20 -13.43
N SER A 238 26.50 22.32 -13.92
CA SER A 238 27.75 22.73 -14.56
C SER A 238 27.61 23.24 -16.00
N GLY A 239 26.50 22.92 -16.69
CA GLY A 239 26.26 23.35 -18.06
C GLY A 239 25.57 24.73 -18.19
N LEU A 240 25.12 25.29 -17.06
CA LEU A 240 24.43 26.58 -16.98
C LEU A 240 25.32 27.75 -16.51
N SER A 241 26.58 27.48 -16.17
CA SER A 241 27.62 28.47 -15.81
C SER A 241 28.53 28.82 -16.98
#